data_AF-A0A2S4L8K3-F1
#
_entry.id   AF-A0A2S4L8K3-F1
#
_cell.length_a   1.000
_cell.length_b   1.000
_cell.length_c   1.000
_cell.angle_alpha   90.00
_cell.angle_beta   90.00
_cell.angle_gamma   90.00
#
_symmetry.space_group_name_H-M   'P 1'
#
loop_
_entity.id
_entity.type
_entity.pdbx_description
1 polymer ?
#
loop_
_entity_poly.entity_id
_entity_poly.type
_entity_poly.pdbx_seq_one_letter_code
_entity_poly.pdbx_strand_id
1 'polypeptide(L)'
;MAVARAPWKLGPKLCSLPFTPLRFASTRARQGRSKPRPQRTIRRFIPEDVKRFVTADGKLLTTRENKEFLLEHDLEPDNGSMTRFTAGPELHRLAADFNATFAFSPRHILHPHDLRYFEPRGHPLAAMKRTEYARKTQEQPLWIMVTSVGGASAVVRTLTRRRLASAIHEALEALGYRSAPGSGPVKEIHGTLWVTVHSPIKAASQSAERFGKVVAAALDK
;
A
#
# COMPACT_ATOMS: atom_id res chain seq x y z
N MET A 1 -74.18 -25.82 20.32
CA MET A 1 -75.29 -26.07 19.37
C MET A 1 -75.11 -25.08 18.22
N ALA A 2 -74.57 -25.44 17.04
CA ALA A 2 -75.21 -26.18 15.93
C ALA A 2 -76.37 -25.33 15.33
N VAL A 3 -76.53 -24.96 14.05
CA VAL A 3 -75.98 -25.36 12.73
C VAL A 3 -76.24 -24.24 11.68
N ALA A 4 -75.24 -24.01 10.81
CA ALA A 4 -75.20 -23.68 9.36
C ALA A 4 -76.36 -23.00 8.58
N ARG A 5 -75.99 -22.13 7.61
CA ARG A 5 -75.92 -22.41 6.14
C ARG A 5 -75.90 -21.10 5.33
N ALA A 6 -75.01 -21.04 4.34
CA ALA A 6 -75.01 -20.07 3.24
C ALA A 6 -76.01 -20.47 2.14
N PRO A 7 -76.34 -19.53 1.23
CA PRO A 7 -76.25 -19.87 -0.19
C PRO A 7 -75.61 -18.76 -1.06
N TRP A 8 -75.16 -19.19 -2.23
CA TRP A 8 -74.39 -18.43 -3.22
C TRP A 8 -75.24 -17.87 -4.39
N LYS A 9 -74.60 -16.94 -5.12
CA LYS A 9 -74.62 -16.64 -6.58
C LYS A 9 -75.53 -15.52 -7.10
N LEU A 10 -74.90 -14.50 -7.73
CA LEU A 10 -74.85 -14.26 -9.20
C LEU A 10 -74.22 -12.86 -9.48
N GLY A 11 -73.23 -12.78 -10.39
CA GLY A 11 -72.78 -11.51 -11.00
C GLY A 11 -73.75 -11.04 -12.10
N PRO A 12 -73.41 -10.17 -13.08
CA PRO A 12 -72.13 -9.46 -13.37
C PRO A 12 -72.30 -7.95 -13.73
N LYS A 13 -71.20 -7.20 -13.98
CA LYS A 13 -70.93 -6.37 -15.20
C LYS A 13 -69.77 -5.37 -15.02
N LEU A 14 -69.04 -5.21 -16.12
CA LEU A 14 -67.81 -4.44 -16.34
C LEU A 14 -68.06 -3.00 -16.81
N CYS A 15 -67.00 -2.18 -16.68
CA CYS A 15 -66.64 -0.95 -17.43
C CYS A 15 -67.29 0.40 -17.05
N SER A 16 -66.50 1.32 -16.51
CA SER A 16 -65.80 2.37 -17.29
C SER A 16 -65.07 3.37 -16.38
N LEU A 17 -63.85 3.74 -16.76
CA LEU A 17 -63.01 4.76 -16.11
C LEU A 17 -63.37 6.17 -16.62
N PRO A 18 -63.08 7.22 -15.83
CA PRO A 18 -62.35 8.34 -16.42
C PRO A 18 -61.12 8.76 -15.61
N PHE A 19 -60.03 8.79 -16.34
CA PHE A 19 -58.77 9.53 -16.18
C PHE A 19 -58.70 10.60 -15.09
N THR A 20 -57.66 10.53 -14.25
CA THR A 20 -56.92 11.68 -13.73
C THR A 20 -55.43 11.31 -13.56
N PRO A 21 -54.51 12.29 -13.63
CA PRO A 21 -53.33 12.20 -14.49
C PRO A 21 -52.12 11.52 -13.87
N LEU A 22 -51.38 10.81 -14.74
CA LEU A 22 -49.99 10.38 -14.54
C LEU A 22 -49.13 11.60 -14.18
N ARG A 23 -48.89 11.79 -12.87
CA ARG A 23 -47.70 12.51 -12.41
C ARG A 23 -46.50 11.67 -12.83
N PHE A 24 -45.80 12.13 -13.86
CA PHE A 24 -44.42 11.72 -14.11
C PHE A 24 -43.58 12.13 -12.90
N ALA A 25 -43.48 11.23 -11.93
CA ALA A 25 -42.43 11.27 -10.93
C ALA A 25 -41.13 11.07 -11.70
N SER A 26 -40.43 12.17 -11.99
CA SER A 26 -39.04 12.10 -12.43
C SER A 26 -38.23 11.53 -11.26
N THR A 27 -38.12 10.20 -11.23
CA THR A 27 -37.04 9.55 -10.50
C THR A 27 -35.77 10.01 -11.20
N ARG A 28 -35.16 11.10 -10.69
CA ARG A 28 -33.72 11.30 -10.85
C ARG A 28 -33.10 10.02 -10.35
N ALA A 29 -32.67 9.18 -11.28
CA ALA A 29 -31.82 8.05 -10.99
C ALA A 29 -30.68 8.60 -10.13
N ARG A 30 -30.60 8.17 -8.87
CA ARG A 30 -29.42 8.38 -8.04
C ARG A 30 -28.26 7.87 -8.90
N GLN A 31 -27.46 8.79 -9.44
CA GLN A 31 -26.19 8.45 -10.03
C GLN A 31 -25.45 7.65 -8.95
N GLY A 32 -25.35 6.35 -9.17
CA GLY A 32 -24.64 5.47 -8.26
C GLY A 32 -23.26 6.09 -8.05
N ARG A 33 -22.83 6.20 -6.79
CA ARG A 33 -21.45 6.57 -6.46
C ARG A 33 -20.56 5.74 -7.37
N SER A 34 -19.89 6.40 -8.32
CA SER A 34 -18.90 5.76 -9.16
C SER A 34 -17.91 5.11 -8.20
N LYS A 35 -17.73 3.79 -8.32
CA LYS A 35 -16.72 3.10 -7.51
C LYS A 35 -15.40 3.82 -7.75
N PRO A 36 -14.70 4.29 -6.70
CA PRO A 36 -13.46 5.03 -6.89
C PRO A 36 -12.51 4.17 -7.71
N ARG A 37 -11.95 4.74 -8.78
CA ARG A 37 -10.96 4.06 -9.61
C ARG A 37 -9.82 3.57 -8.70
N PRO A 38 -9.31 2.34 -8.91
CA PRO A 38 -8.22 1.83 -8.10
C PRO A 38 -7.03 2.79 -8.20
N GLN A 39 -6.59 3.31 -7.06
CA GLN A 39 -5.41 4.18 -7.01
C GLN A 39 -4.19 3.36 -7.44
N ARG A 40 -3.50 3.84 -8.47
CA ARG A 40 -2.28 3.21 -9.00
C ARG A 40 -1.11 3.34 -8.02
N THR A 41 -1.08 4.41 -7.22
CA THR A 41 -0.07 4.63 -6.19
C THR A 41 -0.55 4.24 -4.80
N ILE A 42 0.39 4.16 -3.86
CA ILE A 42 0.07 4.00 -2.44
C ILE A 42 -0.27 5.35 -1.80
N ARG A 43 -0.95 5.28 -0.65
CA ARG A 43 -1.17 6.46 0.18
C ARG A 43 0.16 6.93 0.76
N ARG A 44 0.50 8.19 0.51
CA ARG A 44 1.65 8.87 1.11
C ARG A 44 1.61 8.75 2.62
N PHE A 45 2.76 8.44 3.23
CA PHE A 45 2.91 8.40 4.68
C PHE A 45 3.89 9.49 5.10
N ILE A 46 3.42 10.42 5.92
CA ILE A 46 4.20 11.55 6.42
C ILE A 46 4.14 11.50 7.95
N PRO A 47 5.26 11.22 8.63
CA PRO A 47 5.34 11.33 10.08
C PRO A 47 4.98 12.73 10.59
N GLU A 48 4.41 12.83 11.79
CA GLU A 48 3.90 14.11 12.29
C GLU A 48 5.02 15.16 12.52
N ASP A 49 6.23 14.71 12.88
CA ASP A 49 7.42 15.54 13.08
C ASP A 49 7.96 16.17 11.79
N VAL A 50 7.64 15.60 10.63
CA VAL A 50 8.12 16.08 9.32
C VAL A 50 7.02 16.73 8.48
N LYS A 51 5.76 16.67 8.92
CA LYS A 51 4.59 17.15 8.17
C LYS A 51 4.67 18.62 7.75
N ARG A 52 5.28 19.45 8.58
CA ARG A 52 5.54 20.88 8.30
C ARG A 52 6.58 21.12 7.19
N PHE A 53 7.32 20.09 6.80
CA PHE A 53 8.37 20.15 5.78
C PHE A 53 7.91 19.53 4.46
N VAL A 54 6.74 18.91 4.40
CA VAL A 54 6.25 18.25 3.19
C VAL A 54 4.99 18.95 2.71
N THR A 55 5.02 19.41 1.46
CA THR A 55 3.87 20.07 0.84
C THR A 55 2.75 19.07 0.52
N ALA A 56 1.54 19.57 0.25
CA ALA A 56 0.40 18.71 -0.08
C ALA A 56 0.65 17.84 -1.34
N ASP A 57 1.42 18.33 -2.30
CA ASP A 57 1.84 17.58 -3.50
C ASP A 57 2.96 16.57 -3.22
N GLY A 58 3.55 16.55 -2.02
CA GLY A 58 4.57 15.57 -1.61
C GLY A 58 6.01 16.07 -1.71
N LYS A 59 6.24 17.33 -2.08
CA LYS A 59 7.59 17.89 -2.19
C LYS A 59 8.16 18.15 -0.80
N LEU A 60 9.40 17.71 -0.60
CA LEU A 60 10.17 18.02 0.60
C LEU A 60 10.75 19.44 0.51
N LEU A 61 10.38 20.28 1.47
CA LEU A 61 11.04 21.54 1.76
C LEU A 61 12.32 21.23 2.50
N THR A 62 13.46 21.62 1.94
CA THR A 62 14.78 21.31 2.49
C THR A 62 15.81 22.37 2.09
N THR A 63 17.02 22.29 2.65
CA THR A 63 18.14 23.16 2.26
C THR A 63 18.60 22.86 0.82
N ARG A 64 19.27 23.82 0.18
CA ARG A 64 19.84 23.62 -1.16
C ARG A 64 20.81 22.43 -1.22
N GLU A 65 21.70 22.35 -0.23
CA GLU A 65 22.68 21.26 -0.10
C GLU A 65 21.99 19.87 -0.01
N ASN A 66 20.93 19.75 0.80
CA ASN A 66 20.17 18.50 0.87
C ASN A 66 19.47 18.18 -0.45
N LYS A 67 18.88 19.19 -1.11
CA LYS A 67 18.25 18.99 -2.41
C LYS A 67 19.25 18.47 -3.46
N GLU A 68 20.43 19.09 -3.52
CA GLU A 68 21.50 18.68 -4.43
C GLU A 68 21.94 17.24 -4.15
N PHE A 69 22.15 16.88 -2.88
CA PHE A 69 22.45 15.51 -2.47
C PHE A 69 21.38 14.49 -2.92
N LEU A 70 20.10 14.80 -2.73
CA LEU A 70 19.02 13.87 -3.13
C LEU A 70 18.97 13.67 -4.64
N LEU A 71 19.24 14.73 -5.42
CA LEU A 71 19.29 14.65 -6.88
C LEU A 71 20.52 13.87 -7.36
N GLU A 72 21.69 14.10 -6.76
CA GLU A 72 22.95 13.44 -7.10
C GLU A 72 22.86 11.92 -6.92
N HIS A 73 22.18 11.46 -5.87
CA HIS A 73 22.02 10.03 -5.56
C HIS A 73 20.69 9.41 -6.01
N ASP A 74 19.92 10.10 -6.85
CA ASP A 74 18.59 9.68 -7.34
C ASP A 74 17.61 9.24 -6.22
N LEU A 75 17.67 9.92 -5.08
CA LEU A 75 16.84 9.62 -3.91
C LEU A 75 15.48 10.31 -4.01
N GLU A 76 14.42 9.54 -3.81
CA GLU A 76 13.04 10.02 -3.81
C GLU A 76 12.52 10.19 -2.37
N PRO A 77 12.25 11.43 -1.91
CA PRO A 77 11.68 11.66 -0.59
C PRO A 77 10.18 11.34 -0.50
N ASP A 78 9.44 11.35 -1.62
CA ASP A 78 8.00 11.10 -1.63
C ASP A 78 7.66 9.62 -1.82
N ASN A 79 7.35 8.93 -0.72
CA ASN A 79 6.87 7.54 -0.79
C ASN A 79 5.48 7.40 -1.44
N GLY A 80 4.71 8.48 -1.57
CA GLY A 80 3.43 8.50 -2.30
C GLY A 80 3.60 8.35 -3.82
N SER A 81 4.81 8.55 -4.34
CA SER A 81 5.14 8.31 -5.75
C SER A 81 5.19 6.81 -6.11
N MET A 82 5.34 5.94 -5.10
CA MET A 82 5.47 4.49 -5.32
C MET A 82 4.19 3.91 -5.93
N THR A 83 4.38 3.02 -6.90
CA THR A 83 3.29 2.31 -7.56
C THR A 83 2.91 1.07 -6.76
N ARG A 84 1.62 0.77 -6.65
CA ARG A 84 1.15 -0.49 -6.06
C ARG A 84 1.75 -1.66 -6.84
N PHE A 85 2.37 -2.57 -6.12
CA PHE A 85 3.04 -3.71 -6.72
C PHE A 85 2.07 -4.88 -6.79
N THR A 86 1.53 -5.13 -7.99
CA THR A 86 0.55 -6.17 -8.26
C THR A 86 1.10 -7.17 -9.28
N ALA A 87 2.12 -7.94 -8.87
CA ALA A 87 2.76 -8.94 -9.70
C ALA A 87 2.03 -10.30 -9.65
N GLY A 88 0.89 -10.38 -10.33
CA GLY A 88 0.13 -11.62 -10.55
C GLY A 88 -0.77 -12.07 -9.38
N PRO A 89 -1.51 -13.19 -9.59
CA PRO A 89 -2.55 -13.64 -8.66
C PRO A 89 -2.00 -14.14 -7.32
N GLU A 90 -0.79 -14.71 -7.30
CA GLU A 90 -0.17 -15.20 -6.06
C GLU A 90 0.18 -14.07 -5.10
N LEU A 91 0.77 -12.98 -5.59
CA LEU A 91 1.05 -11.81 -4.75
C LEU A 91 -0.25 -11.15 -4.26
N HIS A 92 -1.29 -11.14 -5.08
CA HIS A 92 -2.61 -10.64 -4.68
C HIS A 92 -3.23 -11.48 -3.54
N ARG A 93 -3.19 -12.81 -3.65
CA ARG A 93 -3.64 -13.72 -2.58
C ARG A 93 -2.82 -13.52 -1.31
N LEU A 94 -1.50 -13.43 -1.44
CA LEU A 94 -0.59 -13.18 -0.33
C LEU A 94 -0.92 -11.85 0.39
N ALA A 95 -1.21 -10.79 -0.37
CA ALA A 95 -1.62 -9.50 0.18
C ALA A 95 -2.88 -9.63 1.05
N ALA A 96 -3.88 -10.41 0.62
CA ALA A 96 -5.08 -10.67 1.40
C ALA A 96 -4.81 -11.53 2.65
N ASP A 97 -4.01 -12.58 2.51
CA ASP A 97 -3.67 -13.50 3.60
C ASP A 97 -2.95 -12.78 4.75
N PHE A 98 -1.95 -11.95 4.40
CA PHE A 98 -1.16 -11.19 5.37
C PHE A 98 -1.80 -9.85 5.76
N ASN A 99 -2.91 -9.47 5.13
CA ASN A 99 -3.48 -8.13 5.21
C ASN A 99 -2.40 -7.05 4.99
N ALA A 100 -1.72 -7.14 3.85
CA ALA A 100 -0.58 -6.32 3.50
C ALA A 100 -0.82 -5.57 2.19
N THR A 101 -0.08 -4.47 2.00
CA THR A 101 0.00 -3.73 0.74
C THR A 101 1.44 -3.71 0.28
N PHE A 102 1.65 -4.04 -0.99
CA PHE A 102 2.96 -3.99 -1.63
C PHE A 102 3.03 -2.77 -2.55
N ALA A 103 4.15 -2.09 -2.53
CA ALA A 103 4.50 -1.03 -3.44
C ALA A 103 5.93 -1.20 -3.92
N PHE A 104 6.19 -0.77 -5.14
CA PHE A 104 7.51 -0.80 -5.72
C PHE A 104 7.80 0.53 -6.42
N SER A 105 9.03 0.98 -6.30
CA SER A 105 9.59 2.07 -7.07
C SER A 105 10.93 1.63 -7.64
N PRO A 106 11.24 1.91 -8.91
CA PRO A 106 12.58 1.70 -9.44
C PRO A 106 13.61 2.66 -8.80
N ARG A 107 13.16 3.77 -8.19
CA ARG A 107 14.04 4.71 -7.47
C ARG A 107 14.20 4.29 -6.01
N HIS A 108 15.31 4.67 -5.39
CA HIS A 108 15.52 4.54 -3.96
C HIS A 108 14.66 5.55 -3.19
N ILE A 109 13.74 5.07 -2.38
CA ILE A 109 12.82 5.90 -1.59
C ILE A 109 13.40 6.10 -0.21
N LEU A 110 13.50 7.34 0.26
CA LEU A 110 13.93 7.63 1.64
C LEU A 110 12.94 7.08 2.66
N HIS A 111 13.44 6.61 3.79
CA HIS A 111 12.57 6.24 4.89
C HIS A 111 11.87 7.51 5.42
N PRO A 112 10.53 7.57 5.53
CA PRO A 112 9.79 8.78 5.91
C PRO A 112 10.20 9.37 7.27
N HIS A 113 10.58 8.52 8.24
CA HIS A 113 11.12 8.98 9.53
C HIS A 113 12.50 9.63 9.45
N ASP A 114 13.27 9.41 8.38
CA ASP A 114 14.56 10.07 8.18
C ASP A 114 14.41 11.45 7.52
N LEU A 115 13.23 11.81 7.01
CA LEU A 115 12.99 13.13 6.41
C LEU A 115 13.25 14.28 7.40
N ARG A 116 13.16 14.02 8.71
CA ARG A 116 13.46 14.99 9.78
C ARG A 116 14.91 15.50 9.75
N TYR A 117 15.83 14.70 9.23
CA TYR A 117 17.24 15.08 9.11
C TYR A 117 17.50 15.98 7.89
N PHE A 118 16.52 16.11 7.01
CA PHE A 118 16.56 16.93 5.81
C PHE A 118 15.63 18.15 5.96
N GLU A 119 15.50 18.70 7.16
CA GLU A 119 14.60 19.82 7.40
C GLU A 119 15.06 21.15 6.75
N PRO A 120 14.14 22.10 6.47
CA PRO A 120 14.47 23.36 5.79
C PRO A 120 15.48 24.25 6.52
N ARG A 121 15.56 24.14 7.85
CA ARG A 121 16.47 24.93 8.70
C ARG A 121 17.85 24.27 8.88
N GLY A 122 18.06 23.10 8.27
CA GLY A 122 19.23 22.26 8.51
C GLY A 122 19.10 21.47 9.81
N HIS A 123 19.73 20.30 9.85
CA HIS A 123 19.76 19.42 11.01
C HIS A 123 21.22 19.08 11.34
N PRO A 124 21.66 19.05 12.62
CA PRO A 124 23.04 18.77 12.98
C PRO A 124 23.54 17.41 12.48
N LEU A 125 22.65 16.42 12.42
CA LEU A 125 22.93 15.08 11.90
C LEU A 125 22.71 14.90 10.38
N ALA A 126 22.43 15.97 9.63
CA ALA A 126 22.18 15.88 8.19
C ALA A 126 23.38 15.30 7.44
N ALA A 127 24.59 15.77 7.73
CA ALA A 127 25.82 15.29 7.10
C ALA A 127 26.03 13.78 7.31
N MET A 128 25.89 13.31 8.56
CA MET A 128 25.96 11.88 8.89
C MET A 128 24.94 11.07 8.10
N LYS A 129 23.69 11.55 8.01
CA LYS A 129 22.63 10.87 7.25
C LYS A 129 22.88 10.85 5.75
N ARG A 130 23.45 11.92 5.19
CA ARG A 130 23.88 11.94 3.78
C ARG A 130 24.94 10.88 3.52
N THR A 131 25.96 10.78 4.37
CA THR A 131 27.00 9.73 4.26
C THR A 131 26.39 8.33 4.36
N GLU A 132 25.46 8.09 5.30
CA GLU A 132 24.79 6.80 5.45
C GLU A 132 24.01 6.43 4.18
N TYR A 133 23.24 7.36 3.62
CA TYR A 133 22.45 7.12 2.42
C TYR A 133 23.32 6.98 1.16
N ALA A 134 24.39 7.77 1.02
CA ALA A 134 25.33 7.64 -0.09
C ALA A 134 26.02 6.27 -0.12
N ARG A 135 26.43 5.77 1.05
CA ARG A 135 26.98 4.41 1.16
C ARG A 135 25.91 3.37 0.81
N LYS A 136 24.69 3.54 1.33
CA LYS A 136 23.60 2.59 1.12
C LYS A 136 23.18 2.49 -0.35
N THR A 137 23.13 3.59 -1.10
CA THR A 137 22.79 3.56 -2.53
C THR A 137 23.84 2.81 -3.36
N GLN A 138 25.11 2.88 -2.97
CA GLN A 138 26.20 2.16 -3.62
C GLN A 138 26.23 0.66 -3.29
N GLU A 139 25.97 0.30 -2.03
CA GLU A 139 26.09 -1.07 -1.55
C GLU A 139 24.82 -1.92 -1.78
N GLN A 140 23.65 -1.30 -1.90
CA GLN A 140 22.36 -2.00 -1.88
C GLN A 140 21.47 -1.56 -3.05
N PRO A 141 21.47 -2.28 -4.19
CA PRO A 141 20.61 -1.92 -5.31
C PRO A 141 19.12 -2.08 -4.99
N LEU A 142 18.72 -3.04 -4.14
CA LEU A 142 17.33 -3.19 -3.69
C LEU A 142 17.18 -2.86 -2.20
N TRP A 143 16.28 -1.92 -1.90
CA TRP A 143 15.87 -1.59 -0.54
C TRP A 143 14.54 -2.26 -0.21
N ILE A 144 14.51 -3.06 0.86
CA ILE A 144 13.30 -3.72 1.34
C ILE A 144 12.86 -3.04 2.64
N MET A 145 11.71 -2.37 2.60
CA MET A 145 11.13 -1.68 3.75
C MET A 145 9.84 -2.37 4.16
N VAL A 146 9.87 -3.07 5.30
CA VAL A 146 8.66 -3.66 5.89
C VAL A 146 8.20 -2.78 7.05
N THR A 147 7.03 -2.18 6.86
CA THR A 147 6.36 -1.36 7.87
C THR A 147 5.10 -2.03 8.36
N SER A 148 4.65 -1.62 9.54
CA SER A 148 3.50 -2.21 10.20
C SER A 148 2.68 -1.10 10.84
N VAL A 149 1.37 -1.14 10.58
CA VAL A 149 0.37 -0.26 11.19
C VAL A 149 -0.63 -1.11 11.96
N GLY A 150 -1.41 -0.47 12.85
CA GLY A 150 -2.44 -1.13 13.65
C GLY A 150 -2.11 -1.26 15.14
N GLY A 151 -3.09 -1.75 15.91
CA GLY A 151 -3.12 -1.73 17.38
C GLY A 151 -2.34 -2.84 18.09
N ALA A 152 -1.50 -3.60 17.38
CA ALA A 152 -0.65 -4.62 18.01
C ALA A 152 0.48 -3.97 18.85
N SER A 153 0.98 -4.71 19.84
CA SER A 153 2.09 -4.24 20.69
C SER A 153 3.35 -3.94 19.85
N ALA A 154 4.19 -3.02 20.34
CA ALA A 154 5.42 -2.63 19.64
C ALA A 154 6.37 -3.82 19.39
N VAL A 155 6.40 -4.78 20.31
CA VAL A 155 7.18 -6.02 20.19
C VAL A 155 6.67 -6.86 19.02
N VAL A 156 5.37 -7.16 18.96
CA VAL A 156 4.78 -7.96 17.88
C VAL A 156 5.03 -7.28 16.53
N ARG A 157 4.80 -5.96 16.42
CA ARG A 157 5.07 -5.22 15.18
C ARG A 157 6.54 -5.34 14.75
N THR A 158 7.48 -5.29 15.70
CA THR A 158 8.91 -5.34 15.39
C THR A 158 9.35 -6.74 14.98
N LEU A 159 8.92 -7.76 15.72
CA LEU A 159 9.24 -9.16 15.40
C LEU A 159 8.65 -9.57 14.05
N THR A 160 7.37 -9.24 13.78
CA THR A 160 6.73 -9.54 12.51
C THR A 160 7.44 -8.85 11.34
N ARG A 161 7.76 -7.55 11.45
CA ARG A 161 8.48 -6.83 10.38
C ARG A 161 9.84 -7.46 10.08
N ARG A 162 10.64 -7.74 11.12
CA ARG A 162 11.96 -8.37 10.97
C ARG A 162 11.85 -9.74 10.33
N ARG A 163 10.96 -10.60 10.83
CA ARG A 163 10.74 -11.95 10.31
C ARG A 163 10.36 -11.94 8.82
N LEU A 164 9.45 -11.04 8.40
CA LEU A 164 9.05 -10.95 7.01
C LEU A 164 10.14 -10.37 6.11
N ALA A 165 10.89 -9.37 6.58
CA ALA A 165 12.02 -8.83 5.83
C ALA A 165 13.11 -9.89 5.62
N SER A 166 13.51 -10.59 6.69
CA SER A 166 14.48 -11.70 6.62
C SER A 166 14.05 -12.77 5.63
N ALA A 167 12.78 -13.19 5.65
CA ALA A 167 12.29 -14.20 4.71
C ALA A 167 12.35 -13.74 3.24
N ILE A 168 12.16 -12.44 2.95
CA ILE A 168 12.35 -11.92 1.58
C ILE A 168 13.83 -12.02 1.19
N HIS A 169 14.74 -11.60 2.07
CA HIS A 169 16.19 -11.68 1.81
C HIS A 169 16.64 -13.11 1.57
N GLU A 170 16.28 -14.05 2.45
CA GLU A 170 16.60 -15.48 2.31
C GLU A 170 16.06 -16.06 0.99
N ALA A 171 14.85 -15.68 0.60
CA ALA A 171 14.27 -16.14 -0.66
C ALA A 171 14.97 -15.54 -1.90
N LEU A 172 15.39 -14.27 -1.85
CA LEU A 172 16.18 -13.65 -2.90
C LEU A 172 17.58 -14.29 -3.03
N GLU A 173 18.23 -14.59 -1.91
CA GLU A 173 19.51 -15.32 -1.88
C GLU A 173 19.39 -16.72 -2.48
N ALA A 174 18.28 -17.42 -2.21
CA ALA A 174 17.97 -18.71 -2.82
C ALA A 174 17.77 -18.62 -4.34
N LEU A 175 17.29 -17.48 -4.85
CA LEU A 175 17.17 -17.18 -6.28
C LEU A 175 18.49 -16.67 -6.92
N GLY A 176 19.56 -16.54 -6.14
CA GLY A 176 20.89 -16.16 -6.64
C GLY A 176 21.29 -14.70 -6.41
N TYR A 177 20.48 -13.91 -5.70
CA TYR A 177 20.82 -12.53 -5.30
C TYR A 177 21.67 -12.52 -4.02
N ARG A 178 22.91 -13.02 -4.11
CA ARG A 178 23.79 -13.24 -2.95
C ARG A 178 24.89 -12.19 -2.77
N SER A 179 25.16 -11.37 -3.79
CA SER A 179 26.26 -10.40 -3.76
C SER A 179 25.94 -9.19 -2.89
N ALA A 180 24.69 -8.75 -2.94
CA ALA A 180 24.11 -7.69 -2.12
C ALA A 180 22.57 -7.79 -2.19
N PRO A 181 21.82 -7.09 -1.33
CA PRO A 181 20.37 -7.00 -1.46
C PRO A 181 19.95 -6.57 -2.87
N GLY A 182 19.35 -7.49 -3.63
CA GLY A 182 18.95 -7.26 -5.02
C GLY A 182 20.04 -7.47 -6.06
N SER A 183 21.25 -7.89 -5.70
CA SER A 183 22.35 -8.15 -6.65
C SER A 183 22.75 -9.62 -6.67
N GLY A 184 22.81 -10.20 -7.87
CA GLY A 184 23.35 -11.52 -8.14
C GLY A 184 24.37 -11.48 -9.29
N PRO A 185 25.08 -12.59 -9.57
CA PRO A 185 26.18 -12.60 -10.54
C PRO A 185 25.80 -12.18 -11.98
N VAL A 186 24.55 -12.41 -12.38
CA VAL A 186 24.06 -12.17 -13.75
C VAL A 186 22.76 -11.37 -13.80
N LYS A 187 22.25 -10.92 -12.63
CA LYS A 187 20.97 -10.23 -12.53
C LYS A 187 20.95 -9.27 -11.36
N GLU A 188 20.23 -8.17 -11.52
CA GLU A 188 20.07 -7.13 -10.50
C GLU A 188 18.62 -6.64 -10.46
N ILE A 189 18.10 -6.42 -9.25
CA ILE A 189 16.86 -5.70 -8.98
C ILE A 189 17.26 -4.37 -8.34
N HIS A 190 16.87 -3.27 -8.99
CA HIS A 190 17.16 -1.93 -8.52
C HIS A 190 15.88 -1.23 -8.02
N GLY A 191 15.99 -0.51 -6.90
CA GLY A 191 14.94 0.35 -6.36
C GLY A 191 14.49 -0.02 -4.95
N THR A 192 13.22 0.24 -4.65
CA THR A 192 12.64 0.03 -3.30
C THR A 192 11.36 -0.79 -3.34
N LEU A 193 11.34 -1.90 -2.62
CA LEU A 193 10.13 -2.61 -2.21
C LEU A 193 9.64 -2.04 -0.89
N TRP A 194 8.38 -1.58 -0.86
CA TRP A 194 7.70 -1.15 0.36
C TRP A 194 6.53 -2.08 0.68
N VAL A 195 6.58 -2.69 1.86
CA VAL A 195 5.53 -3.55 2.39
C VAL A 195 4.88 -2.85 3.57
N THR A 196 3.56 -2.67 3.53
CA THR A 196 2.78 -2.18 4.68
C THR A 196 1.89 -3.30 5.20
N VAL A 197 2.16 -3.77 6.42
CA VAL A 197 1.36 -4.80 7.11
C VAL A 197 0.30 -4.12 7.98
N HIS A 198 -0.98 -4.31 7.66
CA HIS A 198 -2.10 -3.67 8.36
C HIS A 198 -2.62 -4.47 9.56
N SER A 199 -2.36 -5.79 9.59
CA SER A 199 -2.66 -6.64 10.76
C SER A 199 -1.43 -7.46 11.15
N PRO A 200 -0.63 -6.99 12.12
CA PRO A 200 0.62 -7.65 12.51
C PRO A 200 0.38 -8.99 13.19
N ILE A 201 -0.73 -9.12 13.92
CA ILE A 201 -1.15 -10.36 14.58
C ILE A 201 -1.50 -11.41 13.52
N LYS A 202 -2.31 -11.04 12.51
CA LYS A 202 -2.65 -11.94 11.40
C LYS A 202 -1.40 -12.34 10.63
N ALA A 203 -0.54 -11.39 10.29
CA ALA A 203 0.71 -11.68 9.57
C ALA A 203 1.65 -12.58 10.38
N ALA A 204 1.70 -12.43 11.71
CA ALA A 204 2.53 -13.27 12.58
C ALA A 204 2.11 -14.75 12.58
N SER A 205 0.81 -15.04 12.45
CA SER A 205 0.30 -16.41 12.43
C SER A 205 0.49 -17.12 11.10
N GLN A 206 1.03 -16.45 10.08
CA GLN A 206 1.22 -17.00 8.73
C GLN A 206 2.67 -17.46 8.50
N SER A 207 2.90 -18.21 7.41
CA SER A 207 4.23 -18.68 7.02
C SER A 207 5.07 -17.56 6.39
N ALA A 208 6.10 -17.11 7.10
CA ALA A 208 7.05 -16.13 6.57
C ALA A 208 7.85 -16.69 5.38
N GLU A 209 8.15 -17.99 5.35
CA GLU A 209 8.83 -18.62 4.21
C GLU A 209 7.99 -18.51 2.94
N ARG A 210 6.68 -18.82 3.02
CA ARG A 210 5.75 -18.63 1.89
C ARG A 210 5.74 -17.16 1.45
N PHE A 211 5.73 -16.24 2.41
CA PHE A 211 5.76 -14.81 2.13
C PHE A 211 7.00 -14.40 1.35
N GLY A 212 8.19 -14.78 1.85
CA GLY A 212 9.46 -14.51 1.21
C GLY A 212 9.54 -15.04 -0.22
N LYS A 213 9.20 -16.32 -0.41
CA LYS A 213 9.24 -16.98 -1.74
C LYS A 213 8.35 -16.29 -2.77
N VAL A 214 7.10 -15.97 -2.41
CA VAL A 214 6.15 -15.33 -3.34
C VAL A 214 6.58 -13.91 -3.67
N VAL A 215 7.09 -13.14 -2.70
CA VAL A 215 7.57 -11.77 -2.94
C VAL A 215 8.84 -11.77 -3.78
N ALA A 216 9.80 -12.65 -3.48
CA ALA A 216 11.04 -12.77 -4.23
C ALA A 216 10.77 -13.19 -5.69
N ALA A 217 9.93 -14.20 -5.91
CA ALA A 217 9.52 -14.63 -7.25
C ALA A 217 8.72 -13.57 -8.03
N ALA A 218 8.06 -12.64 -7.32
CA ALA A 218 7.41 -11.49 -7.94
C ALA A 218 8.41 -10.40 -8.36
N LEU A 219 9.48 -10.21 -7.59
CA LEU A 219 10.55 -9.24 -7.88
C LEU A 219 11.53 -9.71 -8.96
N ASP A 220 11.72 -11.01 -9.13
CA ASP A 220 12.63 -11.63 -10.11
C ASP A 220 12.10 -11.60 -11.56
N LYS A 221 10.95 -10.96 -11.81
CA LYS A 221 10.27 -10.88 -13.11
C LYS A 221 10.42 -9.50 -13.73
#